data_AF-A0A7W1YB07-F1
#
_entry.id   AF-A0A7W1YB07-F1
#
_cell.length_a   1.000
_cell.length_b   1.000
_cell.length_c   1.000
_cell.angle_alpha   90.00
_cell.angle_beta   90.00
_cell.angle_gamma   90.00
#
_symmetry.space_group_name_H-M   'P 1'
#
loop_
_entity.id
_entity.type
_entity.pdbx_description
1 polymer ?
#
loop_
_entity_poly.entity_id
_entity_poly.type
_entity_poly.pdbx_seq_one_letter_code
_entity_poly.pdbx_strand_id
1 'polypeptide(L)' 'MATRDELIGMIQLTISLLREVNDRLDTLCSALPAQDHKQECSAINREIVAHLSTLRQDFGELAQI' A
#
# COMPACT_ATOMS: atom_id res chain seq x y z
N MET A 1 -11.86 -10.94 21.89
CA MET A 1 -12.46 -10.67 20.57
C MET A 1 -12.21 -9.21 20.27
N ALA A 2 -11.55 -8.89 19.15
CA ALA A 2 -11.47 -7.51 18.71
C ALA A 2 -12.89 -7.05 18.30
N THR A 3 -13.28 -5.88 18.76
CA THR A 3 -14.52 -5.21 18.35
C THR A 3 -14.43 -4.81 16.87
N ARG A 4 -15.58 -4.62 16.23
CA ARG A 4 -15.66 -4.16 14.82
C ARG A 4 -14.86 -2.86 14.62
N ASP A 5 -14.94 -1.94 15.57
CA ASP A 5 -14.22 -0.67 15.54
C ASP A 5 -12.69 -0.85 15.66
N GLU A 6 -12.22 -1.78 16.50
CA GLU A 6 -10.80 -2.14 16.58
C GLU A 6 -10.32 -2.76 15.25
N LEU A 7 -11.15 -3.59 14.61
CA LEU A 7 -10.82 -4.19 13.32
C LEU A 7 -10.68 -3.12 12.23
N ILE A 8 -11.64 -2.19 12.15
CA ILE A 8 -11.62 -1.06 11.22
C ILE A 8 -10.38 -0.18 11.48
N GLY A 9 -10.08 0.12 12.75
CA GLY A 9 -8.89 0.90 13.12
C GLY A 9 -7.59 0.22 12.70
N MET A 10 -7.45 -1.09 12.91
CA MET A 10 -6.27 -1.86 12.48
C MET A 10 -6.13 -1.88 10.95
N ILE A 11 -7.24 -1.99 10.22
CA ILE A 11 -7.25 -1.93 8.75
C ILE A 11 -6.78 -0.56 8.25
N GLN A 12 -7.32 0.52 8.80
CA GLN A 12 -6.95 1.88 8.43
C GLN A 12 -5.46 2.16 8.72
N LEU A 13 -4.97 1.68 9.86
CA LEU A 13 -3.55 1.76 10.22
C LEU A 13 -2.68 0.99 9.21
N THR A 14 -3.09 -0.23 8.87
CA THR A 14 -2.38 -1.08 7.90
C THR A 14 -2.29 -0.40 6.53
N ILE A 15 -3.40 0.14 6.03
CA ILE A 15 -3.42 0.87 4.74
C ILE A 15 -2.51 2.10 4.78
N SER A 16 -2.50 2.83 5.91
CA SER A 16 -1.66 4.03 6.07
C SER A 16 -0.17 3.68 6.08
N LEU A 17 0.22 2.65 6.83
CA LEU A 17 1.60 2.16 6.86
C LEU A 17 2.07 1.67 5.50
N LEU A 18 1.22 0.95 4.78
CA LEU A 18 1.56 0.45 3.45
C LEU A 18 1.73 1.59 2.43
N ARG A 19 0.92 2.66 2.53
CA ARG A 19 1.11 3.86 1.72
C ARG A 19 2.45 4.54 2.02
N GLU A 20 2.80 4.68 3.29
CA GLU A 20 4.09 5.29 3.67
C GLU A 20 5.30 4.46 3.18
N VAL A 21 5.21 3.13 3.25
CA VAL A 21 6.23 2.24 2.68
C VAL A 21 6.35 2.45 1.16
N ASN A 22 5.23 2.57 0.45
CA ASN A 22 5.22 2.83 -0.98
C ASN A 22 5.84 4.19 -1.35
N ASP A 23 5.56 5.25 -0.59
CA ASP A 23 6.15 6.58 -0.82
C ASP A 23 7.68 6.58 -0.60
N ARG A 24 8.14 5.85 0.42
CA ARG A 24 9.58 5.65 0.67
C ARG A 24 10.24 4.83 -0.44
N LEU A 25 9.56 3.79 -0.95
CA LEU A 25 10.03 3.02 -2.10
C LEU A 25 10.14 3.91 -3.35
N ASP A 26 9.16 4.78 -3.61
CA ASP A 26 9.21 5.71 -4.75
C ASP A 26 10.40 6.67 -4.69
N THR A 27 10.70 7.15 -3.49
CA THR A 27 11.90 7.97 -3.23
C THR A 27 13.19 7.19 -3.54
N LEU A 28 13.26 5.92 -3.09
CA LEU A 28 14.41 5.05 -3.37
C LEU A 28 14.54 4.73 -4.86
N CYS A 29 13.43 4.41 -5.54
CA CYS A 29 13.40 4.17 -6.98
C CYS A 29 13.93 5.39 -7.75
N SER A 30 13.53 6.59 -7.34
CA SER A 30 13.96 7.85 -7.96
C SER A 30 15.46 8.10 -7.83
N ALA A 31 16.06 7.65 -6.72
CA ALA A 31 17.48 7.79 -6.41
C ALA A 31 18.39 6.76 -7.11
N LEU A 32 17.83 5.75 -7.78
CA LEU A 32 18.63 4.74 -8.48
C LEU A 32 19.46 5.37 -9.61
N PRO A 33 20.74 4.99 -9.79
CA PRO A 33 21.58 5.59 -10.82
C PRO A 33 21.32 5.01 -12.22
N ALA A 34 20.88 3.76 -12.32
CA ALA A 34 20.66 3.07 -13.59
C ALA A 34 19.18 3.12 -14.02
N GLN A 35 18.96 3.41 -15.31
CA GLN A 35 17.62 3.57 -15.88
C GLN A 35 16.78 2.28 -15.83
N ASP A 36 17.42 1.12 -16.01
CA ASP A 36 16.75 -0.19 -15.97
C ASP A 36 16.21 -0.50 -14.55
N HIS A 37 17.03 -0.25 -13.51
CA HIS A 37 16.59 -0.40 -12.12
C HIS A 37 15.47 0.59 -11.76
N LYS A 38 15.45 1.80 -12.32
CA LYS A 38 14.33 2.73 -12.14
C LYS A 38 13.03 2.18 -12.72
N GLN A 39 13.09 1.57 -13.91
CA GLN A 39 11.92 0.97 -14.56
C GLN A 39 11.38 -0.22 -13.77
N GLU A 40 12.25 -1.13 -13.33
CA GLU A 40 11.84 -2.27 -12.50
C GLU A 40 11.25 -1.82 -11.16
N CYS A 41 11.91 -0.89 -10.49
CA CYS A 41 11.44 -0.35 -9.21
C CYS A 41 10.09 0.37 -9.36
N SER A 42 9.89 1.12 -10.46
CA SER A 42 8.60 1.75 -10.79
C SER A 42 7.52 0.72 -11.16
N ALA A 43 7.87 -0.41 -11.78
CA ALA A 43 6.92 -1.50 -12.03
C ALA A 43 6.45 -2.14 -10.72
N ILE A 44 7.39 -2.43 -9.81
CA ILE A 44 7.08 -2.96 -8.47
C ILE A 44 6.19 -2.00 -7.68
N ASN A 45 6.51 -0.70 -7.68
CA ASN A 45 5.67 0.32 -7.03
C ASN A 45 4.23 0.33 -7.57
N ARG A 46 4.06 0.19 -8.89
CA ARG A 46 2.71 0.14 -9.49
C ARG A 46 1.94 -1.11 -9.06
N GLU A 47 2.59 -2.26 -8.96
CA GLU A 47 1.96 -3.49 -8.44
C GLU A 47 1.57 -3.34 -6.97
N ILE A 48 2.44 -2.77 -6.14
CA ILE A 48 2.14 -2.49 -4.73
C ILE A 48 0.90 -1.58 -4.63
N VAL A 49 0.87 -0.46 -5.36
CA VAL A 49 -0.28 0.45 -5.37
C VAL A 49 -1.57 -0.25 -5.81
N ALA A 50 -1.51 -1.14 -6.81
CA ALA A 50 -2.65 -1.93 -7.24
C ALA A 50 -3.15 -2.84 -6.11
N HIS A 51 -2.26 -3.59 -5.46
CA HIS A 51 -2.63 -4.44 -4.33
C HIS A 51 -3.22 -3.66 -3.16
N LEU A 52 -2.69 -2.48 -2.84
CA LEU A 52 -3.24 -1.61 -1.79
C LEU A 52 -4.63 -1.08 -2.15
N SER A 53 -4.88 -0.82 -3.43
CA SER A 53 -6.19 -0.38 -3.91
C SER A 53 -7.23 -1.49 -3.76
N THR A 54 -6.89 -2.73 -4.14
CA THR A 54 -7.73 -3.92 -3.93
C THR A 54 -7.99 -4.16 -2.45
N LEU A 55 -6.94 -4.17 -1.63
CA LEU A 55 -7.06 -4.38 -0.19
C LEU A 55 -7.99 -3.35 0.46
N ARG A 56 -7.86 -2.07 0.08
CA ARG A 56 -8.76 -1.01 0.56
C ARG A 56 -10.21 -1.24 0.13
N GLN A 57 -10.44 -1.73 -1.09
CA GLN A 57 -11.78 -2.02 -1.58
C GLN A 57 -12.40 -3.19 -0.80
N ASP A 58 -11.70 -4.32 -0.68
CA ASP A 58 -12.15 -5.50 0.04
C ASP A 58 -12.52 -5.15 1.49
N PHE A 59 -11.70 -4.31 2.14
CA PHE A 59 -11.98 -3.83 3.48
C PHE A 59 -13.11 -2.81 3.56
N GLY A 60 -13.25 -1.95 2.55
CA GLY A 60 -14.39 -1.04 2.44
C GLY A 60 -15.71 -1.80 2.35
N GLU A 61 -15.73 -2.91 1.61
CA GLU A 61 -16.87 -3.82 1.51
C GLU A 61 -17.13 -4.52 2.85
N LEU A 62 -16.09 -5.05 3.52
CA LEU A 62 -16.23 -5.67 4.85
C LEU A 62 -16.72 -4.70 5.94
N ALA A 63 -16.37 -3.42 5.86
CA ALA A 63 -16.80 -2.40 6.83
C ALA A 63 -18.26 -1.94 6.62
N GLN A 64 -18.86 -2.22 5.46
CA GLN A 64 -20.26 -1.91 5.15
C GLN A 64 -21.23 -3.01 5.61
N ILE A 65 -20.71 -4.23 5.86
CA ILE A 65 -21.43 -5.36 6.45
C ILE A 65 -21.41 -5.23 7.99
#